data_AF-A0A1X7SSE7-F1
#
_entry.id   AF-A0A1X7SSE7-F1
#
_cell.length_a   1.000
_cell.length_b   1.000
_cell.length_c   1.000
_cell.angle_alpha   90.00
_cell.angle_beta   90.00
_cell.angle_gamma   90.00
#
_symmetry.space_group_name_H-M   'P 1'
#
loop_
_entity.id
_entity.type
_entity.pdbx_description
1 polymer ?
#
loop_
_entity_poly.entity_id
_entity_poly.type
_entity_poly.pdbx_seq_one_letter_code
_entity_poly.pdbx_strand_id
1 'polypeptide(L)'
;MFTDIIELRRKLFKLPNSNYPVSILPEYSVPFVIYLLAHNPSFSRINHKSLLTCRDCLLFYIEPLISKADNYLFLGKMFELIKQYVDAQSPDDLEINKNIYAVCDLASAILHEK
;
A
#
# COMPACT_ATOMS: atom_id res chain seq x y z
N MET A 1 -9.16 -15.16 -7.19
CA MET A 1 -10.12 -14.20 -6.60
C MET A 1 -9.55 -12.78 -6.49
N PHE A 2 -8.44 -12.56 -5.75
CA PHE A 2 -7.83 -11.22 -5.62
C PHE A 2 -7.17 -10.72 -6.92
N THR A 3 -6.38 -11.57 -7.57
CA THR A 3 -5.76 -11.30 -8.89
C THR A 3 -6.80 -11.00 -9.97
N ASP A 4 -7.92 -11.73 -9.96
CA ASP A 4 -9.01 -11.54 -10.92
C ASP A 4 -9.62 -10.13 -10.81
N ILE A 5 -9.72 -9.58 -9.59
CA ILE A 5 -10.20 -8.21 -9.35
C ILE A 5 -9.18 -7.17 -9.87
N ILE A 6 -7.88 -7.41 -9.66
CA ILE A 6 -6.81 -6.56 -10.20
C ILE A 6 -6.92 -6.48 -11.72
N GLU A 7 -7.03 -7.62 -12.39
CA GLU A 7 -7.15 -7.70 -13.85
C GLU A 7 -8.45 -7.07 -14.35
N LEU A 8 -9.58 -7.34 -13.69
CA LEU A 8 -10.86 -6.75 -14.02
C LEU A 8 -10.81 -5.23 -13.98
N ARG A 9 -10.28 -4.63 -12.90
CA ARG A 9 -10.14 -3.18 -12.76
C ARG A 9 -9.25 -2.58 -13.85
N ARG A 10 -8.12 -3.23 -14.15
CA ARG A 10 -7.22 -2.82 -15.25
C ARG A 10 -7.92 -2.93 -16.62
N LYS A 11 -8.77 -3.94 -16.82
CA LYS A 11 -9.56 -4.10 -18.05
C LYS A 11 -10.61 -3.00 -18.18
N LEU A 12 -11.35 -2.71 -17.11
CA LEU A 12 -12.35 -1.64 -17.07
C LEU A 12 -11.74 -0.29 -17.44
N PHE A 13 -10.58 0.05 -16.87
CA PHE A 13 -9.87 1.30 -17.17
C PHE A 13 -9.42 1.43 -18.63
N LYS A 14 -9.17 0.30 -19.31
CA LYS A 14 -8.72 0.26 -20.71
C LYS A 14 -9.86 0.18 -21.73
N LEU A 15 -11.12 0.12 -21.29
CA LEU A 15 -12.23 0.05 -22.22
C LEU A 15 -12.27 1.33 -23.09
N PRO A 16 -12.55 1.21 -24.40
CA PRO A 16 -12.74 2.38 -25.24
C PRO A 16 -13.93 3.20 -24.72
N ASN A 17 -13.77 4.52 -24.63
CA ASN A 17 -14.75 5.46 -24.06
C ASN A 17 -15.11 5.21 -22.58
N SER A 18 -14.22 4.58 -21.80
CA SER A 18 -14.46 4.45 -20.36
C SER A 18 -14.36 5.81 -19.67
N ASN A 19 -15.37 6.15 -18.85
CA ASN A 19 -15.36 7.33 -17.97
C ASN A 19 -14.92 6.97 -16.54
N TYR A 20 -14.23 5.84 -16.37
CA TYR A 20 -13.79 5.42 -15.04
C TYR A 20 -12.64 6.34 -14.57
N PRO A 21 -12.68 6.79 -13.30
CA PRO A 21 -11.60 7.60 -12.76
C PRO A 21 -10.33 6.76 -12.63
N VAL A 22 -9.17 7.42 -12.65
CA VAL A 22 -7.85 6.77 -12.46
C VAL A 22 -7.79 5.98 -11.14
N SER A 23 -8.55 6.39 -10.12
CA SER A 23 -8.68 5.69 -8.83
C SER A 23 -9.29 4.29 -8.93
N ILE A 24 -9.84 3.89 -10.09
CA ILE A 24 -10.25 2.50 -10.31
C ILE A 24 -9.04 1.56 -10.41
N LEU A 25 -7.86 2.08 -10.75
CA LEU A 25 -6.65 1.30 -10.83
C LEU A 25 -6.34 0.68 -9.46
N PRO A 26 -5.99 -0.62 -9.43
CA PRO A 26 -5.82 -1.34 -8.18
C PRO A 26 -4.72 -0.76 -7.29
N GLU A 27 -3.70 -0.11 -7.85
CA GLU A 27 -2.59 0.49 -7.10
C GLU A 27 -3.07 1.60 -6.13
N TYR A 28 -4.17 2.29 -6.41
CA TYR A 28 -4.74 3.31 -5.50
C TYR A 28 -5.34 2.75 -4.22
N SER A 29 -5.47 1.43 -4.11
CA SER A 29 -5.90 0.78 -2.86
C SER A 29 -4.76 0.62 -1.84
N VAL A 30 -3.50 0.71 -2.28
CA VAL A 30 -2.33 0.45 -1.43
C VAL A 30 -2.22 1.40 -0.23
N PRO A 31 -2.50 2.72 -0.33
CA PRO A 31 -2.50 3.59 0.84
C PRO A 31 -3.47 3.09 1.91
N PHE A 32 -4.68 2.67 1.52
CA PHE A 32 -5.66 2.14 2.47
C PHE A 32 -5.16 0.91 3.20
N VAL A 33 -4.43 0.02 2.52
CA VAL A 33 -3.81 -1.15 3.16
C VAL A 33 -2.73 -0.72 4.15
N ILE A 34 -1.90 0.27 3.81
CA ILE A 34 -0.88 0.82 4.72
C ILE A 34 -1.54 1.38 5.99
N TYR A 35 -2.54 2.25 5.83
CA TYR A 35 -3.25 2.83 6.97
C TYR A 35 -3.97 1.76 7.80
N LEU A 36 -4.61 0.77 7.16
CA LEU A 36 -5.28 -0.34 7.83
C LEU A 36 -4.32 -1.17 8.69
N LEU A 37 -3.14 -1.48 8.16
CA LEU A 37 -2.13 -2.26 8.89
C LEU A 37 -1.51 -1.46 10.02
N ALA A 38 -1.24 -0.16 9.82
CA ALA A 38 -0.68 0.71 10.86
C ALA A 38 -1.64 0.94 12.04
N HIS A 39 -2.95 0.94 11.78
CA HIS A 39 -4.00 1.03 12.80
C HIS A 39 -4.42 -0.33 13.38
N ASN A 40 -3.86 -1.44 12.90
CA ASN A 40 -4.21 -2.74 13.43
C ASN A 40 -3.79 -2.82 14.90
N PRO A 41 -4.69 -3.15 15.85
CA PRO A 41 -4.35 -3.24 17.28
C PRO A 41 -3.25 -4.25 17.60
N SER A 42 -3.01 -5.21 16.71
CA SER A 42 -1.94 -6.22 16.84
C SER A 42 -0.60 -5.76 16.26
N PHE A 43 -0.57 -4.62 15.57
CA PHE A 43 0.66 -4.07 14.99
C PHE A 43 1.50 -3.36 16.05
N SER A 44 2.79 -3.68 16.09
CA SER A 44 3.76 -3.05 16.97
C SER A 44 5.10 -2.92 16.26
N ARG A 45 5.50 -1.68 15.98
CA ARG A 45 6.75 -1.37 15.26
C ARG A 45 8.03 -1.80 16.00
N ILE A 46 7.96 -2.03 17.31
CA ILE A 46 9.10 -2.47 18.13
C ILE A 46 9.17 -3.99 18.29
N ASN A 47 8.16 -4.71 17.83
CA ASN A 47 8.10 -6.17 17.93
C ASN A 47 8.46 -6.81 16.58
N HIS A 48 9.56 -7.56 16.55
CA HIS A 48 10.04 -8.19 15.33
C HIS A 48 9.02 -9.14 14.68
N LYS A 49 8.30 -9.95 15.47
CA LYS A 49 7.28 -10.86 14.95
C LYS A 49 6.10 -10.10 14.32
N SER A 50 5.68 -9.01 14.95
CA SER A 50 4.63 -8.14 14.42
C SER A 50 5.04 -7.51 13.08
N LEU A 51 6.30 -7.05 12.97
CA LEU A 51 6.86 -6.55 11.71
C LEU A 51 6.88 -7.61 10.60
N LEU A 52 7.29 -8.85 10.91
CA LEU A 52 7.29 -9.95 9.95
C LEU A 52 5.87 -10.26 9.46
N THR A 53 4.89 -10.35 10.36
CA THR A 53 3.49 -10.55 9.98
C THR A 53 2.97 -9.42 9.11
N CYS A 54 3.28 -8.17 9.45
CA CYS A 54 2.92 -7.02 8.61
C CYS A 54 3.57 -7.08 7.23
N ARG A 55 4.85 -7.44 7.16
CA ARG A 55 5.58 -7.64 5.90
C ARG A 55 4.93 -8.71 5.04
N ASP A 56 4.55 -9.85 5.61
CA ASP A 56 3.91 -10.95 4.87
C ASP A 56 2.54 -10.51 4.31
N CYS A 57 1.76 -9.76 5.09
CA CYS A 57 0.50 -9.17 4.62
C CYS A 57 0.71 -8.18 3.46
N LEU A 58 1.70 -7.29 3.59
CA LEU A 58 2.06 -6.33 2.54
C LEU A 58 2.55 -7.05 1.28
N LEU A 59 3.43 -8.03 1.42
CA LEU A 59 4.00 -8.79 0.32
C LEU A 59 2.89 -9.50 -0.46
N PHE A 60 2.00 -10.20 0.25
CA PHE A 60 0.83 -10.86 -0.35
C PHE A 60 -0.02 -9.88 -1.18
N TYR A 61 -0.19 -8.65 -0.69
CA TYR A 61 -1.01 -7.64 -1.36
C TYR A 61 -0.32 -6.96 -2.55
N ILE A 62 0.93 -6.55 -2.35
CA ILE A 62 1.68 -5.69 -3.27
C ILE A 62 2.28 -6.51 -4.42
N GLU A 63 2.69 -7.76 -4.19
CA GLU A 63 3.33 -8.61 -5.20
C GLU A 63 2.57 -8.68 -6.54
N PRO A 64 1.24 -8.95 -6.58
CA PRO A 64 0.51 -8.96 -7.85
C PRO A 64 0.33 -7.57 -8.48
N LEU A 65 0.58 -6.48 -7.75
CA LEU A 65 0.51 -5.11 -8.25
C LEU A 65 1.82 -4.69 -8.95
N ILE A 66 2.98 -5.23 -8.54
CA ILE A 66 4.32 -4.89 -9.09
C ILE A 66 4.56 -5.49 -10.50
N SER A 67 3.58 -6.12 -11.14
CA SER A 67 3.76 -6.86 -12.40
C SER A 67 4.28 -6.08 -13.63
N LYS A 68 4.48 -4.75 -13.54
CA LYS A 68 5.01 -3.89 -14.61
C LYS A 68 5.96 -2.83 -14.05
N ALA A 69 7.02 -2.48 -14.80
CA ALA A 69 8.02 -1.50 -14.41
C ALA A 69 7.45 -0.13 -14.01
N ASP A 70 6.41 0.36 -14.71
CA ASP A 70 5.77 1.64 -14.37
C ASP A 70 5.07 1.62 -13.01
N ASN A 71 4.58 0.45 -12.59
CA ASN A 71 3.93 0.28 -11.29
C ASN A 71 4.94 0.38 -10.15
N TYR A 72 6.19 -0.03 -10.38
CA TYR A 72 7.26 0.09 -9.40
C TYR A 72 7.50 1.56 -9.04
N LEU A 73 7.74 2.42 -10.04
CA LEU A 73 8.00 3.84 -9.82
C LEU A 73 6.78 4.54 -9.19
N PHE A 74 5.58 4.18 -9.62
CA PHE A 74 4.34 4.74 -9.08
C PHE A 74 4.15 4.41 -7.60
N LEU A 75 4.31 3.14 -7.21
CA LEU A 75 4.18 2.69 -5.82
C LEU A 75 5.28 3.29 -4.94
N GLY A 76 6.53 3.35 -5.42
CA GLY A 76 7.63 3.98 -4.69
C GLY A 76 7.33 5.46 -4.34
N LYS A 77 6.91 6.25 -5.34
CA LYS A 77 6.49 7.65 -5.12
C LYS A 77 5.30 7.77 -4.18
N MET A 78 4.37 6.83 -4.24
CA MET A 78 3.21 6.80 -3.34
C MET A 78 3.65 6.60 -1.88
N PHE A 79 4.61 5.71 -1.61
CA PHE A 79 5.12 5.50 -0.26
C PHE A 79 5.89 6.70 0.27
N GLU A 80 6.72 7.32 -0.58
CA GLU A 80 7.39 8.59 -0.24
C GLU A 80 6.39 9.69 0.09
N LEU A 81 5.31 9.81 -0.71
CA LEU A 81 4.28 10.81 -0.51
C LEU A 81 3.55 10.60 0.81
N ILE A 82 3.14 9.37 1.16
CA ILE A 82 2.45 9.08 2.43
C ILE A 82 3.28 9.56 3.62
N LYS A 83 4.60 9.37 3.59
CA LYS A 83 5.52 9.80 4.67
C LYS A 83 5.65 11.33 4.82
N GLN A 84 5.13 12.11 3.89
CA GLN A 84 5.10 13.58 3.98
C GLN A 84 3.86 14.12 4.70
N TYR A 85 2.88 13.27 5.01
CA TYR A 85 1.64 13.65 5.68
C TYR A 85 1.53 12.96 7.03
N VAL A 86 0.68 13.54 7.88
CA VAL A 86 0.23 12.91 9.12
C VAL A 86 -1.07 12.16 8.89
N ASP A 87 -1.39 11.24 9.80
CA ASP A 87 -2.65 10.54 9.80
C ASP A 87 -3.84 11.51 9.86
N ALA A 88 -4.85 11.23 9.05
CA ALA A 88 -6.04 12.07 8.99
C ALA A 88 -7.03 11.79 10.13
N GLN A 89 -7.01 10.57 10.72
CA GLN A 89 -7.93 10.22 11.80
C GLN A 89 -7.45 10.78 13.15
N SER A 90 -6.13 10.76 13.37
CA SER A 90 -5.48 11.19 14.62
C SER A 90 -4.15 11.92 14.32
N PRO A 91 -4.19 13.14 13.77
CA PRO A 91 -2.97 13.85 13.33
C PRO A 91 -1.98 14.11 14.47
N ASP A 92 -2.47 14.31 15.70
CA ASP A 92 -1.65 14.56 16.89
C ASP A 92 -1.10 13.27 17.53
N ASP A 93 -1.56 12.09 17.11
CA ASP A 93 -1.07 10.82 17.62
C ASP A 93 0.26 10.45 16.94
N LEU A 94 1.36 10.85 17.57
CA LEU A 94 2.70 10.57 17.10
C LEU A 94 3.01 9.07 16.98
N GLU A 95 2.34 8.21 17.74
CA GLU A 95 2.60 6.77 17.72
C GLU A 95 1.96 6.12 16.51
N ILE A 96 0.74 6.51 16.15
CA ILE A 96 0.08 6.10 14.90
C ILE A 96 0.84 6.61 13.68
N ASN A 97 1.28 7.87 13.68
CA ASN A 97 2.11 8.41 12.59
C ASN A 97 3.40 7.60 12.38
N LYS A 98 4.12 7.28 13.48
CA LYS A 98 5.31 6.42 13.41
C LYS A 98 4.99 5.02 12.89
N ASN A 99 3.82 4.46 13.24
CA ASN A 99 3.40 3.17 12.72
C ASN A 99 3.15 3.22 11.21
N ILE A 100 2.48 4.27 10.70
CA ILE A 100 2.28 4.48 9.26
C ILE A 100 3.63 4.55 8.54
N TYR A 101 4.58 5.33 9.06
CA TYR A 101 5.91 5.44 8.46
C TYR A 101 6.65 4.10 8.45
N ALA A 102 6.56 3.32 9.54
CA ALA A 102 7.17 2.00 9.61
C ALA A 102 6.55 1.01 8.60
N VAL A 103 5.22 1.01 8.44
CA VAL A 103 4.53 0.18 7.44
C VAL A 103 4.91 0.61 6.01
N CYS A 104 5.04 1.92 5.75
CA CYS A 104 5.58 2.44 4.49
C CYS A 104 7.01 1.96 4.23
N ASP A 105 7.89 1.98 5.24
CA ASP A 105 9.27 1.52 5.10
C ASP A 105 9.34 0.02 4.79
N LEU A 106 8.49 -0.80 5.41
CA LEU A 106 8.35 -2.22 5.06
C LEU A 106 7.89 -2.41 3.61
N ALA A 107 6.92 -1.61 3.15
CA ALA A 107 6.43 -1.66 1.77
C ALA A 107 7.52 -1.24 0.76
N SER A 108 8.29 -0.20 1.06
CA SER A 108 9.46 0.22 0.27
C SER A 108 10.55 -0.85 0.24
N ALA A 109 10.80 -1.53 1.36
CA ALA A 109 11.76 -2.64 1.41
C ALA A 109 11.34 -3.80 0.51
N ILE A 110 10.06 -4.20 0.55
CA ILE A 110 9.50 -5.23 -0.35
C ILE A 110 9.68 -4.83 -1.81
N LEU A 111 9.45 -3.54 -2.13
CA LEU A 111 9.62 -3.04 -3.48
C LEU A 111 11.09 -3.15 -3.92
N HIS A 112 12.05 -2.76 -3.08
CA HIS A 112 13.48 -2.81 -3.40
C HIS A 112 14.08 -4.23 -3.46
N GLU A 113 13.43 -5.22 -2.86
CA GLU A 113 13.83 -6.63 -2.92
C GLU A 113 13.44 -7.33 -4.24
N LYS A 114 12.58 -6.71 -5.06
CA LYS A 114 12.02 -7.26 -6.30
C LYS A 114 12.56 -6.55 -7.54
#